data_AF-A0A1V6PBY7-F1
#
_entry.id   AF-A0A1V6PBY7-F1
#
_cell.length_a   1.000
_cell.length_b   1.000
_cell.length_c   1.000
_cell.angle_alpha   90.00
_cell.angle_beta   90.00
_cell.angle_gamma   90.00
#
_symmetry.space_group_name_H-M   'P 1'
#
loop_
_entity.id
_entity.type
_entity.pdbx_description
1 polymer ?
#
loop_
_entity_poly.entity_id
_entity_poly.type
_entity_poly.pdbx_seq_one_letter_code
_entity_poly.pdbx_strand_id
1 'polypeptide(L)'
;MLRSSLFRLSITSPFDHIQKHSPIMDVEDDRWSVKNSEEIEAIHFEWTPELVRLATSRRRIHPFLGPLEETDWKWPFYIYRPDMVLPDPANTHECLKWVGLSDEKIIQVEQRFNELYPDFQAPVCGYDEYFSPTGHNSIVFPVLDKLVRVYQRMLDQWSSDHEYTHEGYIKKGIQQGLRPEFAVFCGMHKDDPRCIDDPLLFEREWFDISASSLVDDVADWFWRRLRDFLTCKLLHEGKAWSDKHGHWLVHEGEDIDQAKARVNDLDLEQLRERADKELREKSTRKTQEEDRQTDLEDAEAEAEYRAARGE
;
A
#
# COMPACT_ATOMS: atom_id res chain seq x y z
N MET A 1 29.90 60.80 36.51
CA MET A 1 30.32 61.41 35.22
C MET A 1 31.23 60.42 34.52
N LEU A 2 31.01 60.18 33.21
CA LEU A 2 31.90 59.49 32.25
C LEU A 2 32.09 57.98 32.51
N ARG A 3 32.25 57.06 31.56
CA ARG A 3 32.25 57.04 30.08
C ARG A 3 32.19 55.57 29.65
N SER A 4 31.58 55.33 28.48
CA SER A 4 31.87 54.32 27.46
C SER A 4 33.16 53.47 27.63
N SER A 5 33.02 52.15 27.44
CA SER A 5 34.08 51.29 26.91
C SER A 5 33.46 50.09 26.16
N LEU A 6 33.50 50.16 24.83
CA LEU A 6 33.39 49.05 23.89
C LEU A 6 34.60 48.11 24.07
N PHE A 7 34.38 46.80 24.00
CA PHE A 7 35.43 45.85 23.59
C PHE A 7 34.85 44.89 22.54
N ARG A 8 35.31 45.06 21.30
CA ARG A 8 35.31 44.06 20.23
C ARG A 8 36.55 43.19 20.44
N LEU A 9 36.39 41.88 20.39
CA LEU A 9 37.47 40.96 20.05
C LEU A 9 36.97 39.99 18.98
N SER A 10 37.51 40.18 17.78
CA SER A 10 37.49 39.22 16.68
C SER A 10 38.60 38.19 16.92
N ILE A 11 38.28 36.90 16.83
CA ILE A 11 39.26 35.85 16.56
C ILE A 11 38.71 34.95 15.44
N THR A 12 39.63 34.70 14.53
CA THR A 12 39.58 34.17 13.18
C THR A 12 39.24 32.69 13.08
N SER A 13 38.43 32.35 12.06
CA SER A 13 38.25 31.00 11.53
C SER A 13 39.53 30.54 10.82
N PRO A 14 40.09 29.37 11.13
CA PRO A 14 41.08 28.72 10.29
C PRO A 14 40.37 27.73 9.37
N PHE A 15 40.47 27.92 8.07
CA PHE A 15 40.57 26.89 7.01
C PHE A 15 40.16 27.54 5.68
N ASP A 16 41.06 28.43 5.22
CA ASP A 16 41.18 28.84 3.82
C ASP A 16 42.49 28.26 3.26
N HIS A 17 42.47 27.98 1.96
CA HIS A 17 43.49 27.36 1.10
C HIS A 17 43.36 25.82 1.02
N ILE A 18 43.06 25.22 -0.13
CA ILE A 18 43.77 25.37 -1.42
C ILE A 18 42.79 25.16 -2.60
N GLN A 19 42.69 26.16 -3.49
CA GLN A 19 42.34 25.96 -4.90
C GLN A 19 43.57 25.45 -5.66
N LYS A 20 43.44 24.33 -6.37
CA LYS A 20 44.26 24.00 -7.55
C LYS A 20 43.37 23.40 -8.62
N HIS A 21 43.31 24.10 -9.74
CA HIS A 21 42.68 23.70 -11.00
C HIS A 21 43.31 22.43 -11.58
N SER A 22 42.48 21.52 -12.10
CA SER A 22 42.57 20.98 -13.48
C SER A 22 41.32 20.17 -13.83
N PRO A 23 40.97 20.08 -15.11
CA PRO A 23 39.59 20.02 -15.59
C PRO A 23 39.09 18.58 -15.63
N ILE A 24 37.92 18.33 -15.03
CA ILE A 24 37.16 17.13 -15.35
C ILE A 24 36.15 17.56 -16.40
N MET A 25 36.28 16.92 -17.55
CA MET A 25 35.58 17.15 -18.79
C MET A 25 34.07 17.33 -18.55
N ASP A 26 33.54 18.42 -19.11
CA ASP A 26 32.17 18.46 -19.59
C ASP A 26 32.01 17.33 -20.60
N VAL A 27 31.51 16.19 -20.13
CA VAL A 27 30.85 15.23 -21.00
C VAL A 27 29.41 15.68 -21.01
N GLU A 28 29.07 16.49 -22.01
CA GLU A 28 27.70 16.64 -22.50
C GLU A 28 27.19 15.24 -22.84
N ASP A 29 26.56 14.57 -21.87
CA ASP A 29 25.72 13.41 -22.16
C ASP A 29 24.35 13.94 -22.58
N ASP A 30 24.33 14.48 -23.80
CA ASP A 30 23.17 15.04 -24.50
C ASP A 30 22.25 13.92 -25.04
N ARG A 31 22.10 12.85 -24.24
CA ARG A 31 21.22 11.72 -24.51
C ARG A 31 20.36 11.50 -23.29
N TRP A 32 19.28 12.27 -23.20
CA TRP A 32 17.97 11.88 -22.62
C TRP A 32 16.95 13.03 -22.63
N SER A 33 17.08 14.01 -23.53
CA SER A 33 16.15 15.15 -23.63
C SER A 33 14.99 14.94 -24.61
N VAL A 34 14.53 13.70 -24.77
CA VAL A 34 13.23 13.41 -25.40
C VAL A 34 12.43 12.50 -24.47
N LYS A 35 12.11 13.01 -23.28
CA LYS A 35 10.87 12.59 -22.64
C LYS A 35 9.75 13.30 -23.39
N ASN A 36 8.90 12.52 -24.05
CA ASN A 36 7.54 12.94 -24.31
C ASN A 36 6.96 13.37 -22.95
N SER A 37 6.91 14.67 -22.70
CA SER A 37 6.03 15.20 -21.67
C SER A 37 4.63 14.97 -22.21
N GLU A 38 4.08 13.79 -21.96
CA GLU A 38 2.63 13.65 -21.94
C GLU A 38 2.14 14.79 -21.04
N GLU A 39 1.40 15.72 -21.63
CA GLU A 39 0.75 16.78 -20.89
C GLU A 39 -0.10 16.10 -19.83
N ILE A 40 0.40 16.04 -18.60
CA ILE A 40 -0.36 15.55 -17.47
C ILE A 40 -1.59 16.46 -17.40
N GLU A 41 -2.74 15.93 -17.83
CA GLU A 41 -4.00 16.66 -17.71
C GLU A 41 -4.10 17.18 -16.28
N ALA A 42 -4.38 18.47 -16.13
CA ALA A 42 -4.44 19.09 -14.83
C ALA A 42 -5.53 18.40 -14.01
N ILE A 43 -5.12 17.59 -13.02
CA ILE A 43 -6.07 16.99 -12.08
C ILE A 43 -6.73 18.14 -11.31
N HIS A 44 -8.01 18.35 -11.59
CA HIS A 44 -8.84 19.26 -10.83
C HIS A 44 -9.18 18.60 -9.48
N PHE A 45 -8.48 19.01 -8.44
CA PHE A 45 -8.70 18.60 -7.06
C PHE A 45 -9.16 19.81 -6.24
N GLU A 46 -10.23 19.65 -5.46
CA GLU A 46 -10.80 20.69 -4.60
C GLU A 46 -10.92 20.20 -3.16
N TRP A 47 -10.49 21.02 -2.20
CA TRP A 47 -10.68 20.75 -0.79
C TRP A 47 -12.13 20.96 -0.36
N THR A 48 -12.87 19.87 -0.28
CA THR A 48 -14.20 19.89 0.35
C THR A 48 -14.07 19.77 1.88
N PRO A 49 -15.06 20.23 2.66
CA PRO A 49 -15.07 20.03 4.12
C PRO A 49 -14.93 18.56 4.53
N GLU A 50 -15.47 17.63 3.74
CA GLU A 50 -15.36 16.20 4.00
C GLU A 50 -13.93 15.69 3.81
N LEU A 51 -13.25 16.12 2.74
CA LEU A 51 -11.85 15.78 2.50
C LEU A 51 -10.93 16.35 3.59
N VAL A 52 -11.22 17.57 4.07
CA VAL A 52 -10.49 18.16 5.21
C VAL A 52 -10.68 17.33 6.48
N ARG A 53 -11.92 16.88 6.74
CA ARG A 53 -12.23 16.00 7.88
C ARG A 53 -11.49 14.67 7.81
N LEU A 54 -11.42 14.06 6.62
CA LEU A 54 -10.71 12.79 6.42
C LEU A 54 -9.19 12.95 6.61
N ALA A 55 -8.58 13.92 5.94
CA ALA A 55 -7.13 14.13 6.01
C ALA A 55 -6.62 14.42 7.44
N THR A 56 -7.35 15.23 8.20
CA THR A 56 -6.99 15.56 9.58
C THR A 56 -7.17 14.40 10.56
N SER A 57 -7.82 13.31 10.15
CA SER A 57 -8.12 12.17 11.02
C SER A 57 -6.94 11.21 11.25
N ARG A 58 -5.81 11.34 10.55
CA ARG A 58 -4.69 10.38 10.60
C ARG A 58 -5.13 8.92 10.39
N ARG A 59 -5.98 8.67 9.38
CA ARG A 59 -6.59 7.36 9.05
C ARG A 59 -7.55 6.80 10.13
N ARG A 60 -7.99 7.63 11.09
CA ARG A 60 -9.04 7.26 12.06
C ARG A 60 -10.45 7.34 11.49
N ILE A 61 -10.64 7.99 10.34
CA ILE A 61 -11.93 8.01 9.65
C ILE A 61 -11.76 7.28 8.31
N HIS A 62 -12.48 6.18 8.14
CA HIS A 62 -12.55 5.47 6.87
C HIS A 62 -13.55 6.18 5.94
N PRO A 63 -13.23 6.41 4.65
CA PRO A 63 -14.13 7.10 3.73
C PRO A 63 -15.54 6.48 3.62
N PHE A 64 -15.65 5.14 3.72
CA PHE A 64 -16.94 4.44 3.66
C PHE A 64 -17.57 4.11 5.01
N LEU A 65 -16.77 3.92 6.06
CA LEU A 65 -17.28 3.45 7.37
C LEU A 65 -17.39 4.56 8.40
N GLY A 66 -16.84 5.74 8.11
CA GLY A 66 -16.74 6.82 9.07
C GLY A 66 -15.68 6.52 10.14
N PRO A 67 -15.85 7.05 11.36
CA PRO A 67 -14.90 6.88 12.45
C PRO A 67 -14.64 5.40 12.75
N LEU A 68 -13.37 5.03 12.75
CA LEU A 68 -12.88 3.76 13.23
C LEU A 68 -12.57 3.93 14.72
N GLU A 69 -13.18 3.10 15.55
CA GLU A 69 -12.91 3.12 16.98
C GLU A 69 -11.48 2.62 17.23
N GLU A 70 -10.54 3.54 17.47
CA GLU A 70 -9.25 3.20 18.07
C GLU A 70 -9.51 2.84 19.53
N THR A 71 -9.70 1.56 19.80
CA THR A 71 -9.57 1.06 21.17
C THR A 71 -8.11 0.67 21.36
N ASP A 72 -7.45 1.38 22.28
CA ASP A 72 -6.08 1.12 22.71
C ASP A 72 -5.84 -0.40 22.79
N TRP A 73 -5.06 -0.93 21.83
CA TRP A 73 -4.57 -2.30 21.76
C TRP A 73 -5.58 -3.44 21.56
N LYS A 74 -6.84 -3.16 21.21
CA LYS A 74 -7.82 -4.24 21.03
C LYS A 74 -7.85 -4.73 19.59
N TRP A 75 -7.72 -6.05 19.45
CA TRP A 75 -7.84 -6.81 18.20
C TRP A 75 -9.06 -6.37 17.35
N PRO A 76 -9.02 -6.53 16.01
CA PRO A 76 -10.04 -6.00 15.09
C PRO A 76 -11.49 -6.45 15.35
N PHE A 77 -11.69 -7.53 16.12
CA PHE A 77 -13.00 -7.98 16.61
C PHE A 77 -13.82 -6.90 17.28
N TYR A 78 -13.18 -5.96 17.99
CA TYR A 78 -13.87 -4.90 18.70
C TYR A 78 -14.23 -3.71 17.80
N ILE A 79 -13.70 -3.69 16.56
CA ILE A 79 -13.96 -2.63 15.58
C ILE A 79 -15.07 -3.05 14.63
N TYR A 80 -15.15 -4.34 14.26
CA TYR A 80 -16.22 -4.83 13.39
C TYR A 80 -17.59 -4.73 14.08
N ARG A 81 -18.57 -4.14 13.38
CA ARG A 81 -19.97 -4.16 13.80
C ARG A 81 -20.81 -4.88 12.73
N PRO A 82 -21.79 -5.72 13.11
CA PRO A 82 -22.60 -6.47 12.15
C PRO A 82 -23.38 -5.62 11.14
N ASP A 83 -23.63 -4.34 11.46
CA ASP A 83 -24.28 -3.37 10.59
C ASP A 83 -23.32 -2.70 9.59
N MET A 84 -22.00 -2.97 9.67
CA MET A 84 -21.03 -2.48 8.70
C MET A 84 -21.29 -3.10 7.33
N VAL A 85 -21.42 -2.23 6.33
CA VAL A 85 -21.51 -2.63 4.93
C VAL A 85 -20.12 -2.97 4.42
N LEU A 86 -19.74 -4.24 4.54
CA LEU A 86 -18.48 -4.78 3.99
C LEU A 86 -18.74 -5.49 2.66
N PRO A 87 -17.83 -5.36 1.68
CA PRO A 87 -17.94 -6.05 0.41
C PRO A 87 -17.92 -7.57 0.59
N ASP A 88 -18.44 -8.28 -0.40
CA ASP A 88 -18.24 -9.73 -0.52
C ASP A 88 -16.78 -9.99 -0.93
N PRO A 89 -16.01 -10.83 -0.22
CA PRO A 89 -14.66 -11.20 -0.61
C PRO A 89 -14.54 -11.76 -2.05
N ALA A 90 -15.59 -12.39 -2.58
CA ALA A 90 -15.63 -12.87 -3.96
C ALA A 90 -15.83 -11.73 -4.97
N ASN A 91 -16.35 -10.57 -4.54
CA ASN A 91 -16.47 -9.37 -5.36
C ASN A 91 -15.20 -8.52 -5.24
N THR A 92 -14.20 -8.89 -6.03
CA THR A 92 -12.88 -8.24 -6.06
C THR A 92 -12.98 -6.75 -6.37
N HIS A 93 -13.87 -6.37 -7.29
CA HIS A 93 -14.04 -4.99 -7.70
C HIS A 93 -14.49 -4.10 -6.53
N GLU A 94 -15.51 -4.51 -5.77
CA GLU A 94 -15.97 -3.75 -4.59
C GLU A 94 -14.93 -3.75 -3.46
N CYS A 95 -14.18 -4.85 -3.29
CA CYS A 95 -13.08 -4.89 -2.34
C CYS A 95 -11.96 -3.90 -2.70
N LEU A 96 -11.57 -3.81 -3.97
CA LEU A 96 -10.53 -2.88 -4.41
C LEU A 96 -10.98 -1.41 -4.34
N LYS A 97 -12.26 -1.12 -4.59
CA LYS A 97 -12.82 0.20 -4.29
C LYS A 97 -12.72 0.55 -2.81
N TRP A 98 -12.97 -0.43 -1.94
CA TRP A 98 -12.85 -0.26 -0.49
C TRP A 98 -11.41 0.04 -0.07
N VAL A 99 -10.41 -0.56 -0.74
CA VAL A 99 -8.98 -0.25 -0.56
C VAL A 99 -8.60 1.14 -1.11
N GLY A 100 -9.47 1.75 -1.91
CA GLY A 100 -9.35 3.13 -2.37
C GLY A 100 -9.04 3.28 -3.85
N LEU A 101 -9.08 2.20 -4.64
CA LEU A 101 -8.80 2.26 -6.08
C LEU A 101 -9.96 2.85 -6.88
N SER A 102 -9.63 3.62 -7.91
CA SER A 102 -10.57 4.10 -8.92
C SER A 102 -11.01 2.96 -9.83
N ASP A 103 -12.20 3.07 -10.43
CA ASP A 103 -12.76 2.01 -11.29
C ASP A 103 -11.84 1.72 -12.48
N GLU A 104 -11.23 2.77 -13.05
CA GLU A 104 -10.24 2.64 -14.13
C GLU A 104 -9.00 1.87 -13.69
N LYS A 105 -8.44 2.20 -12.52
CA LYS A 105 -7.25 1.51 -12.01
C LYS A 105 -7.56 0.06 -11.67
N ILE A 106 -8.76 -0.24 -11.18
CA ILE A 106 -9.16 -1.62 -10.91
C ILE A 106 -9.16 -2.45 -12.19
N ILE A 107 -9.72 -1.93 -13.28
CA ILE A 107 -9.70 -2.61 -14.58
C ILE A 107 -8.26 -2.89 -15.02
N GLN A 108 -7.36 -1.91 -14.90
CA GLN A 108 -5.94 -2.08 -15.25
C GLN A 108 -5.25 -3.15 -14.39
N VAL A 109 -5.51 -3.15 -13.08
CA VAL A 109 -4.97 -4.14 -12.12
C VAL A 109 -5.50 -5.54 -12.43
N GLU A 110 -6.78 -5.68 -12.74
CA GLU A 110 -7.39 -6.97 -13.10
C GLU A 110 -6.83 -7.50 -14.43
N GLN A 111 -6.64 -6.63 -15.42
CA GLN A 111 -5.99 -6.99 -16.69
C GLN A 111 -4.57 -7.49 -16.45
N ARG A 112 -3.75 -6.72 -15.71
CA ARG A 112 -2.38 -7.10 -15.41
C ARG A 112 -2.29 -8.37 -14.55
N PHE A 113 -3.23 -8.56 -13.63
CA PHE A 113 -3.33 -9.81 -12.87
C PHE A 113 -3.57 -11.02 -13.79
N ASN A 114 -4.48 -10.91 -14.76
CA ASN A 114 -4.77 -12.01 -15.69
C ASN A 114 -3.58 -12.33 -16.60
N GLU A 115 -2.78 -11.34 -16.98
CA GLU A 115 -1.53 -11.52 -17.74
C GLU A 115 -0.47 -12.27 -16.92
N LEU A 116 -0.31 -11.89 -15.64
CA LEU A 116 0.70 -12.49 -14.75
C LEU A 116 0.30 -13.87 -14.25
N TYR A 117 -1.01 -14.12 -14.10
CA TYR A 117 -1.56 -15.30 -13.46
C TYR A 117 -2.67 -15.98 -14.27
N PRO A 118 -2.43 -16.36 -15.55
CA PRO A 118 -3.46 -16.92 -16.42
C PRO A 118 -4.06 -18.23 -15.90
N ASP A 119 -3.28 -18.99 -15.14
CA ASP A 119 -3.67 -20.30 -14.60
C ASP A 119 -4.14 -20.26 -13.15
N PHE A 120 -4.29 -19.06 -12.56
CA PHE A 120 -4.62 -18.94 -11.15
C PHE A 120 -6.04 -19.41 -10.84
N GLN A 121 -6.12 -20.38 -9.93
CA GLN A 121 -7.38 -20.95 -9.46
C GLN A 121 -7.77 -20.26 -8.15
N ALA A 122 -8.79 -19.41 -8.22
CA ALA A 122 -9.33 -18.70 -7.08
C ALA A 122 -10.31 -19.58 -6.28
N PRO A 123 -10.31 -19.50 -4.93
CA PRO A 123 -11.42 -19.99 -4.13
C PRO A 123 -12.70 -19.26 -4.53
N VAL A 124 -13.79 -20.00 -4.77
CA VAL A 124 -15.08 -19.42 -5.21
C VAL A 124 -15.62 -18.41 -4.20
N CYS A 125 -15.40 -18.66 -2.91
CA CYS A 125 -15.81 -17.76 -1.82
C CYS A 125 -14.86 -16.57 -1.60
N GLY A 126 -13.73 -16.49 -2.32
CA GLY A 126 -12.76 -15.40 -2.22
C GLY A 126 -11.76 -15.50 -1.05
N TYR A 127 -11.87 -16.50 -0.19
CA TYR A 127 -10.97 -16.73 0.94
C TYR A 127 -10.59 -18.20 1.11
N ASP A 128 -9.51 -18.46 1.84
CA ASP A 128 -8.99 -19.80 2.11
C ASP A 128 -8.28 -19.89 3.47
N GLU A 129 -7.94 -21.09 3.92
CA GLU A 129 -7.10 -21.33 5.10
C GLU A 129 -5.62 -21.27 4.72
N TYR A 130 -4.84 -20.52 5.51
CA TYR A 130 -3.39 -20.59 5.49
C TYR A 130 -2.88 -21.24 6.76
N PHE A 131 -2.16 -22.34 6.59
CA PHE A 131 -1.48 -23.03 7.67
C PHE A 131 -0.08 -22.45 7.83
N SER A 132 0.19 -21.87 9.00
CA SER A 132 1.52 -21.32 9.29
C SER A 132 2.45 -22.41 9.84
N PRO A 133 3.70 -22.49 9.37
CA PRO A 133 4.74 -23.31 10.01
C PRO A 133 4.95 -23.00 11.50
N THR A 134 4.71 -21.75 11.89
CA THR A 134 4.81 -21.32 13.30
C THR A 134 3.62 -21.76 14.15
N GLY A 135 2.61 -22.40 13.54
CA GLY A 135 1.42 -22.91 14.22
C GLY A 135 0.34 -21.88 14.51
N HIS A 136 0.38 -20.72 13.85
CA HIS A 136 -0.67 -19.70 13.92
C HIS A 136 -1.39 -19.58 12.58
N ASN A 137 -2.56 -20.20 12.46
CA ASN A 137 -3.32 -20.27 11.22
C ASN A 137 -4.14 -19.01 11.00
N SER A 138 -4.34 -18.66 9.74
CA SER A 138 -5.05 -17.44 9.36
C SER A 138 -5.96 -17.69 8.16
N ILE A 139 -7.06 -16.95 8.11
CA ILE A 139 -7.86 -16.85 6.88
C ILE A 139 -7.13 -15.88 5.94
N VAL A 140 -6.94 -16.29 4.69
CA VAL A 140 -6.31 -15.51 3.64
C VAL A 140 -7.30 -15.19 2.53
N PHE A 141 -7.00 -14.16 1.74
CA PHE A 141 -7.84 -13.68 0.65
C PHE A 141 -7.01 -13.66 -0.63
N PRO A 142 -6.71 -14.84 -1.21
CA PRO A 142 -5.56 -14.99 -2.09
C PRO A 142 -5.67 -14.21 -3.40
N VAL A 143 -6.89 -14.01 -3.91
CA VAL A 143 -7.13 -13.16 -5.09
C VAL A 143 -6.85 -11.69 -4.77
N LEU A 144 -7.44 -11.19 -3.68
CA LEU A 144 -7.28 -9.80 -3.25
C LEU A 144 -5.83 -9.49 -2.86
N ASP A 145 -5.17 -10.38 -2.12
CA ASP A 145 -3.75 -10.27 -1.78
C ASP A 145 -2.88 -10.12 -3.03
N LYS A 146 -3.20 -10.82 -4.11
CA LYS A 146 -2.48 -10.72 -5.38
C LYS A 146 -2.84 -9.46 -6.17
N LEU A 147 -4.12 -9.09 -6.25
CA LEU A 147 -4.55 -7.85 -6.93
C LEU A 147 -3.93 -6.61 -6.28
N VAL A 148 -3.91 -6.53 -4.94
CA VAL A 148 -3.24 -5.44 -4.23
C VAL A 148 -1.74 -5.43 -4.53
N ARG A 149 -1.08 -6.60 -4.54
CA ARG A 149 0.35 -6.67 -4.93
C ARG A 149 0.61 -6.24 -6.37
N VAL A 150 -0.28 -6.60 -7.30
CA VAL A 150 -0.19 -6.16 -8.70
C VAL A 150 -0.30 -4.64 -8.76
N TYR A 151 -1.28 -4.05 -8.06
CA TYR A 151 -1.40 -2.61 -7.95
C TYR A 151 -0.11 -1.95 -7.42
N GLN A 152 0.45 -2.47 -6.32
CA GLN A 152 1.68 -1.94 -5.72
C GLN A 152 2.88 -2.00 -6.69
N ARG A 153 2.97 -3.03 -7.52
CA ARG A 153 4.01 -3.15 -8.55
C ARG A 153 3.80 -2.20 -9.73
N MET A 154 2.56 -1.87 -10.03
CA MET A 154 2.20 -0.90 -11.08
C MET A 154 2.42 0.56 -10.66
N LEU A 155 2.83 0.82 -9.42
CA LEU A 155 3.13 2.18 -8.97
C LEU A 155 4.44 2.65 -9.61
N ASP A 156 4.40 3.80 -10.27
CA ASP A 156 5.57 4.37 -10.93
C ASP A 156 6.70 4.61 -9.91
N GLN A 157 7.84 3.95 -10.11
CA GLN A 157 9.08 4.26 -9.41
C GLN A 157 9.68 5.52 -10.03
N TRP A 158 9.21 6.65 -9.54
CA TRP A 158 9.67 8.04 -9.73
C TRP A 158 10.68 8.31 -10.87
N SER A 159 10.18 9.00 -11.89
CA SER A 159 10.98 9.96 -12.64
C SER A 159 10.67 11.39 -12.17
N SER A 160 11.64 12.29 -12.29
CA SER A 160 11.81 13.64 -11.69
C SER A 160 10.64 14.66 -11.62
N ASP A 161 9.42 14.35 -12.07
CA ASP A 161 8.46 15.36 -12.53
C ASP A 161 7.25 15.55 -11.59
N HIS A 162 7.43 15.42 -10.26
CA HIS A 162 6.34 15.63 -9.29
C HIS A 162 6.54 16.88 -8.41
N GLU A 163 5.43 17.51 -8.03
CA GLU A 163 5.42 18.64 -7.12
C GLU A 163 5.56 18.15 -5.67
N TYR A 164 6.65 18.49 -4.99
CA TYR A 164 6.92 18.11 -3.60
C TYR A 164 6.16 19.05 -2.62
N THR A 165 4.83 19.01 -2.70
CA THR A 165 3.89 19.77 -1.86
C THR A 165 2.75 18.88 -1.41
N HIS A 166 2.03 19.27 -0.35
CA HIS A 166 0.84 18.58 0.14
C HIS A 166 -0.15 18.21 -0.98
N GLU A 167 -0.44 19.17 -1.85
CA GLU A 167 -1.33 19.00 -2.99
C GLU A 167 -0.72 18.12 -4.09
N GLY A 168 0.58 18.24 -4.34
CA GLY A 168 1.30 17.41 -5.30
C GLY A 168 1.25 15.93 -4.97
N TYR A 169 1.41 15.55 -3.70
CA TYR A 169 1.27 14.16 -3.23
C TYR A 169 -0.14 13.59 -3.46
N ILE A 170 -1.18 14.40 -3.21
CA ILE A 170 -2.57 13.98 -3.41
C ILE A 170 -2.85 13.79 -4.90
N LYS A 171 -2.48 14.77 -5.73
CA LYS A 171 -2.61 14.67 -7.19
C LYS A 171 -1.89 13.45 -7.73
N LYS A 172 -0.68 13.16 -7.23
CA LYS A 172 0.04 11.96 -7.63
C LYS A 172 -0.69 10.69 -7.20
N GLY A 173 -1.22 10.63 -5.98
CA GLY A 173 -2.07 9.50 -5.55
C GLY A 173 -3.25 9.27 -6.48
N ILE A 174 -3.94 10.34 -6.90
CA ILE A 174 -5.06 10.27 -7.85
C ILE A 174 -4.59 9.79 -9.23
N GLN A 175 -3.48 10.33 -9.75
CA GLN A 175 -2.82 9.88 -10.99
C GLN A 175 -2.47 8.38 -10.94
N GLN A 176 -2.00 7.89 -9.79
CA GLN A 176 -1.69 6.48 -9.56
C GLN A 176 -2.95 5.64 -9.32
N GLY A 177 -4.14 6.21 -9.47
CA GLY A 177 -5.41 5.49 -9.44
C GLY A 177 -6.07 5.38 -8.08
N LEU A 178 -5.65 6.16 -7.07
CA LEU A 178 -6.44 6.31 -5.85
C LEU A 178 -7.63 7.24 -6.09
N ARG A 179 -8.73 6.95 -5.40
CA ARG A 179 -9.88 7.86 -5.30
C ARG A 179 -9.50 9.09 -4.45
N PRO A 180 -10.06 10.29 -4.72
CA PRO A 180 -9.72 11.50 -3.98
C PRO A 180 -9.84 11.37 -2.46
N GLU A 181 -10.90 10.71 -1.98
CA GLU A 181 -11.16 10.49 -0.56
C GLU A 181 -10.16 9.55 0.14
N PHE A 182 -9.34 8.83 -0.62
CA PHE A 182 -8.21 8.03 -0.13
C PHE A 182 -6.87 8.73 -0.38
N ALA A 183 -6.72 9.39 -1.52
CA ALA A 183 -5.50 10.11 -1.89
C ALA A 183 -5.15 11.23 -0.89
N VAL A 184 -6.14 11.81 -0.20
CA VAL A 184 -5.91 12.80 0.88
C VAL A 184 -5.03 12.28 2.02
N PHE A 185 -4.94 10.96 2.22
CA PHE A 185 -4.03 10.36 3.21
C PHE A 185 -2.58 10.27 2.72
N CYS A 186 -2.33 10.42 1.41
CA CYS A 186 -0.98 10.53 0.84
C CYS A 186 -0.40 11.94 1.04
N GLY A 187 -1.27 12.93 1.28
CA GLY A 187 -0.88 14.34 1.29
C GLY A 187 -0.08 14.78 2.51
N MET A 188 -0.08 14.07 3.64
CA MET A 188 0.45 14.60 4.92
C MET A 188 1.92 15.05 4.80
N HIS A 189 2.11 16.35 4.58
CA HIS A 189 3.38 16.97 4.21
C HIS A 189 3.56 18.25 5.03
N LYS A 190 4.81 18.71 5.17
CA LYS A 190 5.18 19.81 6.08
C LYS A 190 4.54 21.16 5.73
N ASP A 191 4.09 21.33 4.50
CA ASP A 191 3.42 22.53 3.99
C ASP A 191 1.89 22.42 4.01
N ASP A 192 1.33 21.33 4.56
CA ASP A 192 -0.11 21.22 4.77
C ASP A 192 -0.55 22.36 5.71
N PRO A 193 -1.41 23.28 5.24
CA PRO A 193 -1.81 24.44 6.03
C PRO A 193 -2.58 24.07 7.31
N ARG A 194 -3.15 22.86 7.38
CA ARG A 194 -3.85 22.35 8.58
C ARG A 194 -2.87 21.91 9.67
N CYS A 195 -1.63 21.60 9.31
CA CYS A 195 -0.57 21.23 10.24
C CYS A 195 -0.02 22.42 11.03
N ILE A 196 -0.35 23.67 10.62
CA ILE A 196 0.00 24.87 11.39
C ILE A 196 -0.72 24.88 12.76
N ASP A 197 -1.91 24.28 12.83
CA ASP A 197 -2.77 24.32 14.01
C ASP A 197 -2.64 23.10 14.93
N ASP A 198 -2.08 21.97 14.46
CA ASP A 198 -1.82 20.76 15.26
C ASP A 198 -0.40 20.18 15.03
N PRO A 199 0.58 20.52 15.88
CA PRO A 199 1.96 20.04 15.76
C PRO A 199 2.14 18.53 15.92
N LEU A 200 1.15 17.80 16.48
CA LEU A 200 1.23 16.34 16.63
C LEU A 200 1.06 15.61 15.28
N LEU A 201 0.68 16.33 14.22
CA LEU A 201 0.73 15.84 12.85
C LEU A 201 2.18 15.71 12.32
N PHE A 202 3.18 16.29 13.02
CA PHE A 202 4.61 16.17 12.73
C PHE A 202 5.30 15.00 13.43
N GLU A 203 4.77 13.79 13.35
CA GLU A 203 5.59 12.63 13.72
C GLU A 203 6.69 12.44 12.64
N ARG A 204 7.94 12.42 13.10
CA ARG A 204 9.19 12.54 12.32
C ARG A 204 9.37 11.55 11.17
N GLU A 205 8.55 10.50 11.12
CA GLU A 205 8.66 9.37 10.20
C GLU A 205 7.94 9.58 8.85
N TRP A 206 7.07 10.60 8.73
CA TRP A 206 6.18 10.74 7.57
C TRP A 206 6.74 11.59 6.40
N PHE A 207 7.83 12.34 6.63
CA PHE A 207 8.26 13.41 5.70
C PHE A 207 9.39 13.01 4.74
N ASP A 208 10.03 11.85 4.93
CA ASP A 208 11.13 11.34 4.09
C ASP A 208 10.70 10.12 3.24
N ILE A 209 9.43 10.07 2.83
CA ILE A 209 8.86 8.95 2.06
C ILE A 209 8.49 9.42 0.64
N SER A 210 8.81 8.62 -0.37
CA SER A 210 8.41 8.89 -1.75
C SER A 210 6.88 8.80 -1.92
N ALA A 211 6.32 9.44 -2.94
CA ALA A 211 4.89 9.41 -3.20
C ALA A 211 4.41 8.00 -3.55
N SER A 212 5.22 7.20 -4.26
CA SER A 212 4.89 5.80 -4.51
C SER A 212 4.87 5.00 -3.21
N SER A 213 5.84 5.21 -2.32
CA SER A 213 5.83 4.58 -0.99
C SER A 213 4.67 5.06 -0.11
N LEU A 214 4.25 6.32 -0.20
CA LEU A 214 3.06 6.81 0.52
C LEU A 214 1.75 6.23 -0.04
N VAL A 215 1.63 6.12 -1.36
CA VAL A 215 0.48 5.48 -2.02
C VAL A 215 0.42 4.00 -1.67
N ASP A 216 1.56 3.32 -1.69
CA ASP A 216 1.72 1.94 -1.25
C ASP A 216 1.31 1.78 0.23
N ASP A 217 1.84 2.64 1.12
CA ASP A 217 1.49 2.64 2.54
C ASP A 217 0.00 2.93 2.80
N VAL A 218 -0.64 3.74 1.97
CA VAL A 218 -2.08 3.98 2.03
C VAL A 218 -2.85 2.73 1.62
N ALA A 219 -2.52 2.15 0.46
CA ALA A 219 -3.19 0.95 -0.05
C ALA A 219 -2.98 -0.27 0.86
N ASP A 220 -1.76 -0.51 1.36
CA ASP A 220 -1.47 -1.61 2.30
C ASP A 220 -2.24 -1.43 3.61
N TRP A 221 -2.32 -0.20 4.13
CA TRP A 221 -3.05 0.05 5.37
C TRP A 221 -4.55 -0.25 5.22
N PHE A 222 -5.19 0.25 4.16
CA PHE A 222 -6.61 -0.03 3.92
C PHE A 222 -6.83 -1.51 3.60
N TRP A 223 -5.94 -2.16 2.84
CA TRP A 223 -6.00 -3.59 2.60
C TRP A 223 -5.95 -4.41 3.88
N ARG A 224 -4.98 -4.14 4.75
CA ARG A 224 -4.86 -4.80 6.06
C ARG A 224 -6.14 -4.67 6.89
N ARG A 225 -6.72 -3.47 6.92
CA ARG A 225 -7.98 -3.22 7.64
C ARG A 225 -9.16 -3.98 7.03
N LEU A 226 -9.29 -3.99 5.69
CA LEU A 226 -10.34 -4.74 5.02
C LEU A 226 -10.24 -6.24 5.36
N ARG A 227 -9.03 -6.81 5.24
CA ARG A 227 -8.77 -8.21 5.58
C ARG A 227 -9.23 -8.54 6.99
N ASP A 228 -8.83 -7.72 7.96
CA ASP A 228 -9.20 -7.90 9.36
C ASP A 228 -10.73 -7.85 9.56
N PHE A 229 -11.41 -6.89 8.91
CA PHE A 229 -12.86 -6.77 8.95
C PHE A 229 -13.58 -7.97 8.31
N LEU A 230 -13.10 -8.46 7.17
CA LEU A 230 -13.65 -9.62 6.49
C LEU A 230 -13.48 -10.88 7.34
N THR A 231 -12.31 -11.08 7.96
CA THR A 231 -12.08 -12.17 8.92
C THR A 231 -13.06 -12.09 10.10
N CYS A 232 -13.26 -10.90 10.68
CA CYS A 232 -14.21 -10.72 11.77
C CYS A 232 -15.66 -11.01 11.34
N LYS A 233 -16.06 -10.60 10.14
CA LYS A 233 -17.36 -10.91 9.56
C LYS A 233 -17.57 -12.42 9.44
N LEU A 234 -16.59 -13.17 8.93
CA LEU A 234 -16.67 -14.63 8.83
C LEU A 234 -16.84 -15.31 10.21
N LEU A 235 -16.14 -14.80 11.22
CA LEU A 235 -16.24 -15.29 12.59
C LEU A 235 -17.62 -14.99 13.20
N HIS A 236 -18.15 -13.80 12.97
CA HIS A 236 -19.49 -13.42 13.42
C HIS A 236 -20.60 -14.22 12.72
N GLU A 237 -20.45 -14.49 11.42
CA GLU A 237 -21.40 -15.28 10.61
C GLU A 237 -21.32 -16.79 10.87
N GLY A 238 -20.40 -17.26 11.74
CA GLY A 238 -20.20 -18.68 12.02
C GLY A 238 -19.57 -19.46 10.86
N LYS A 239 -19.04 -18.77 9.85
CA LYS A 239 -18.27 -19.35 8.72
C LYS A 239 -16.81 -19.62 9.09
N ALA A 240 -16.39 -19.12 10.24
CA ALA A 240 -15.07 -19.35 10.80
C ALA A 240 -15.16 -19.45 12.32
N TRP A 241 -14.10 -19.96 12.94
CA TRP A 241 -13.90 -19.91 14.40
C TRP A 241 -12.44 -19.61 14.73
N SER A 242 -12.17 -19.28 15.99
CA SER A 242 -10.84 -18.92 16.46
C SER A 242 -10.48 -19.64 17.76
N ASP A 243 -9.20 -19.95 17.92
CA ASP A 243 -8.60 -20.47 19.14
C ASP A 243 -7.17 -19.94 19.36
N LYS A 244 -6.44 -20.56 20.30
CA LYS A 244 -5.04 -20.21 20.58
C LYS A 244 -4.08 -20.45 19.41
N HIS A 245 -4.51 -21.22 18.41
CA HIS A 245 -3.74 -21.56 17.21
C HIS A 245 -4.16 -20.74 15.99
N GLY A 246 -5.09 -19.79 16.12
CA GLY A 246 -5.41 -18.82 15.08
C GLY A 246 -6.87 -18.86 14.63
N HIS A 247 -7.09 -18.73 13.32
CA HIS A 247 -8.40 -18.71 12.69
C HIS A 247 -8.58 -19.89 11.75
N TRP A 248 -9.80 -20.42 11.73
CA TRP A 248 -10.15 -21.66 11.04
C TRP A 248 -11.48 -21.49 10.31
N LEU A 249 -11.59 -22.05 9.10
CA LEU A 249 -12.81 -22.03 8.31
C LEU A 249 -13.73 -23.19 8.68
N VAL A 250 -15.04 -22.91 8.63
CA VAL A 250 -16.10 -23.92 8.58
C VAL A 250 -16.37 -24.18 7.10
N HIS A 251 -16.10 -25.41 6.63
CA HIS A 251 -16.23 -25.72 5.21
C HIS A 251 -17.69 -25.96 4.83
N GLU A 252 -18.01 -25.88 3.54
CA GLU A 252 -19.38 -26.10 3.06
C GLU A 252 -19.89 -27.48 3.45
N GLY A 253 -21.08 -27.52 4.06
CA GLY A 253 -21.68 -28.76 4.57
C GLY A 253 -21.20 -29.18 5.95
N GLU A 254 -20.27 -28.44 6.57
CA GLU A 254 -19.86 -28.63 7.96
C GLU A 254 -20.60 -27.66 8.90
N ASP A 255 -20.88 -28.11 10.13
CA ASP A 255 -21.15 -27.22 11.26
C ASP A 255 -19.86 -26.90 12.06
N ILE A 256 -19.96 -25.98 13.01
CA ILE A 256 -18.79 -25.52 13.79
C ILE A 256 -18.16 -26.61 14.65
N ASP A 257 -18.95 -27.59 15.12
CA ASP A 257 -18.45 -28.68 15.96
C ASP A 257 -17.76 -29.74 15.10
N GLN A 258 -18.27 -30.01 13.90
CA GLN A 258 -17.63 -30.82 12.87
C GLN A 258 -16.30 -30.19 12.42
N ALA A 259 -16.28 -28.88 12.16
CA ALA A 259 -15.04 -28.17 11.79
C ALA A 259 -13.98 -28.24 12.90
N LYS A 260 -14.37 -28.10 14.18
CA LYS A 260 -13.46 -28.29 15.32
C LYS A 260 -12.96 -29.74 15.44
N ALA A 261 -13.84 -30.72 15.23
CA ALA A 261 -13.46 -32.13 15.25
C ALA A 261 -12.42 -32.44 14.17
N ARG A 262 -12.63 -31.96 12.93
CA ARG A 262 -11.66 -32.07 11.83
C ARG A 262 -10.28 -31.54 12.23
N VAL A 263 -10.22 -30.37 12.84
CA VAL A 263 -8.95 -29.77 13.29
C VAL A 263 -8.30 -30.54 14.44
N ASN A 264 -9.08 -31.13 15.35
CA ASN A 264 -8.54 -31.99 16.41
C ASN A 264 -8.04 -33.35 15.90
N ASP A 265 -8.70 -33.91 14.88
CA ASP A 265 -8.33 -35.19 14.26
C ASP A 265 -7.11 -35.05 13.35
N LEU A 266 -6.90 -33.88 12.77
CA LEU A 266 -5.66 -33.49 12.10
C LEU A 266 -4.56 -33.29 13.15
N ASP A 267 -3.50 -34.09 13.09
CA ASP A 267 -2.32 -33.84 13.92
C ASP A 267 -1.75 -32.47 13.55
N LEU A 268 -1.61 -31.58 14.54
CA LEU A 268 -0.99 -30.27 14.36
C LEU A 268 0.42 -30.38 13.76
N GLU A 269 1.10 -31.51 13.98
CA GLU A 269 2.40 -31.82 13.36
C GLU A 269 2.26 -32.06 11.85
N GLN A 270 1.23 -32.79 11.40
CA GLN A 270 0.93 -32.96 9.97
C GLN A 270 0.55 -31.66 9.28
N LEU A 271 -0.19 -30.78 9.97
CA LEU A 271 -0.51 -29.44 9.46
C LEU A 271 0.75 -28.58 9.30
N ARG A 272 1.71 -28.67 10.24
CA ARG A 272 3.01 -27.99 10.13
C ARG A 272 3.85 -28.53 8.99
N GLU A 273 3.93 -29.85 8.82
CA GLU A 273 4.65 -30.45 7.69
C GLU A 273 4.06 -30.03 6.34
N ARG A 274 2.73 -29.96 6.24
CA ARG A 274 2.04 -29.46 5.06
C ARG A 274 2.35 -27.99 4.82
N ALA A 275 2.29 -27.17 5.86
CA ALA A 275 2.64 -25.74 5.80
C ALA A 275 4.08 -25.51 5.34
N ASP A 276 5.03 -26.30 5.84
CA ASP A 276 6.44 -26.24 5.43
C ASP A 276 6.63 -26.61 3.96
N LYS A 277 5.91 -27.63 3.48
CA LYS A 277 5.94 -28.02 2.08
C LYS A 277 5.35 -26.92 1.19
N GLU A 278 4.17 -26.40 1.54
CA GLU A 278 3.51 -25.32 0.81
C GLU A 278 4.35 -24.03 0.81
N LEU A 279 5.04 -23.72 1.90
CA LEU A 279 5.94 -22.56 1.97
C LEU A 279 7.12 -22.69 1.00
N ARG A 280 7.71 -23.88 0.88
CA ARG A 280 8.79 -24.14 -0.08
C ARG A 280 8.29 -24.01 -1.52
N GLU A 281 7.14 -24.60 -1.83
CA GLU A 281 6.52 -24.48 -3.15
C GLU A 281 6.15 -23.03 -3.49
N LYS A 282 5.60 -22.29 -2.53
CA LYS A 282 5.26 -20.87 -2.67
C LYS A 282 6.49 -20.01 -2.91
N SER A 283 7.61 -20.31 -2.25
CA SER A 283 8.88 -19.59 -2.46
C SER A 283 9.38 -19.77 -3.89
N THR A 284 9.36 -21.00 -4.42
CA THR A 284 9.71 -21.27 -5.82
C THR A 284 8.79 -20.56 -6.80
N ARG A 285 7.47 -20.59 -6.56
CA ARG A 285 6.49 -19.87 -7.39
C ARG A 285 6.69 -18.36 -7.34
N LYS A 286 7.03 -17.80 -6.18
CA LYS A 286 7.30 -16.37 -6.01
C LYS A 286 8.48 -15.94 -6.87
N THR A 287 9.57 -16.73 -6.90
CA THR A 287 10.70 -16.45 -7.79
C THR A 287 10.28 -16.50 -9.27
N GLN A 288 9.55 -17.54 -9.69
CA GLN A 288 9.06 -17.63 -11.08
C GLN A 288 8.13 -16.48 -11.46
N GLU A 289 7.34 -16.00 -10.52
CA GLU A 289 6.47 -14.84 -10.70
C GLU A 289 7.26 -13.54 -10.83
N GLU A 290 8.29 -13.34 -9.99
CA GLU A 290 9.22 -12.21 -10.08
C GLU A 290 9.99 -12.22 -11.42
N ASP A 291 10.40 -13.39 -11.89
CA ASP A 291 11.07 -13.56 -13.19
C ASP A 291 10.12 -13.17 -14.34
N ARG A 292 8.89 -13.73 -14.36
CA ARG A 292 7.89 -13.39 -15.40
C ARG A 292 7.52 -11.91 -15.44
N GLN A 293 7.45 -11.28 -14.27
CA GLN A 293 7.21 -9.86 -14.16
C GLN A 293 8.36 -9.06 -14.79
N THR A 294 9.60 -9.42 -14.48
CA THR A 294 10.80 -8.79 -15.04
C THR A 294 10.81 -8.92 -16.56
N ASP A 295 10.50 -10.11 -17.10
CA ASP A 295 10.44 -10.34 -18.54
C ASP A 295 9.38 -9.45 -19.23
N LEU A 296 8.23 -9.21 -18.58
CA LEU A 296 7.18 -8.33 -19.11
C LEU A 296 7.58 -6.86 -19.06
N GLU A 297 8.17 -6.41 -17.96
CA GLU A 297 8.66 -5.03 -17.80
C GLU A 297 9.77 -4.72 -18.81
N ASP A 298 10.71 -5.66 -19.03
CA ASP A 298 11.77 -5.54 -20.02
C ASP A 298 11.19 -5.48 -21.45
N ALA A 299 10.17 -6.30 -21.75
CA ALA A 299 9.50 -6.29 -23.05
C ALA A 299 8.72 -4.99 -23.31
N GLU A 300 8.05 -4.44 -22.28
CA GLU A 300 7.34 -3.16 -22.35
C GLU A 300 8.32 -2.01 -22.57
N ALA A 301 9.41 -1.96 -21.80
CA ALA A 301 10.47 -0.96 -21.97
C ALA A 301 11.11 -1.02 -23.36
N GLU A 302 11.33 -2.23 -23.90
CA GLU A 302 11.85 -2.40 -25.26
C GLU A 302 10.84 -1.94 -26.33
N ALA A 303 9.54 -2.22 -26.13
CA ALA A 303 8.48 -1.78 -27.03
C ALA A 303 8.35 -0.25 -27.05
N GLU A 304 8.37 0.39 -25.89
CA GLU A 304 8.39 1.86 -25.76
C GLU A 304 9.62 2.47 -26.43
N TYR A 305 10.79 1.86 -26.24
CA TYR A 305 12.04 2.31 -26.86
C TYR A 305 11.98 2.25 -28.40
N ARG A 306 11.42 1.17 -28.96
CA ARG A 306 11.22 1.03 -30.41
C ARG A 306 10.20 2.04 -30.95
N ALA A 307 9.08 2.21 -30.26
CA ALA A 307 8.05 3.20 -30.61
C ALA A 307 8.62 4.64 -30.61
N ALA A 308 9.44 5.00 -29.63
CA ALA A 308 10.11 6.30 -29.58
C ALA A 308 11.13 6.52 -30.72
N ARG A 309 11.66 5.45 -31.30
CA ARG A 309 12.55 5.48 -32.48
C ARG A 309 11.83 5.48 -33.83
N GLY A 310 10.51 5.25 -33.85
CA GLY A 310 9.74 5.12 -35.08
C GLY A 310 10.05 3.84 -35.88
N GLU A 311 10.52 2.79 -35.19
CA GLU A 311 10.69 1.42 -35.71
C GLU A 311 9.42 0.59 -35.48
#